data_AF-A0A8H4A1H8-F1
#
_entry.id   AF-A0A8H4A1H8-F1
#
_cell.length_a   1.000
_cell.length_b   1.000
_cell.length_c   1.000
_cell.angle_alpha   90.00
_cell.angle_beta   90.00
_cell.angle_gamma   90.00
#
_symmetry.space_group_name_H-M   'P 1'
#
loop_
_entity.id
_entity.type
_entity.pdbx_description
1 polymer ?
#
loop_
_entity_poly.entity_id
_entity_poly.type
_entity_poly.pdbx_seq_one_letter_code
_entity_poly.pdbx_strand_id
1 'polypeptide(L)'
;MGLERASWESQFHTIPEPLTFEESKLYLASLSDAALSLIHSFLFRQYHRVRQSSVNYVAAPSGSMQDQVVIQTADEHSMALVHFELRLFHH
;
A
#
# COMPACT_ATOMS: atom_id res chain seq x y z
N MET A 1 8.04 -30.02 13.54
CA MET A 1 8.65 -28.94 12.73
C MET A 1 8.62 -29.42 11.29
N GLY A 2 7.95 -28.71 10.38
CA GLY A 2 7.75 -29.17 8.99
C GLY A 2 9.04 -29.15 8.16
N LEU A 3 9.09 -29.94 7.08
CA LEU A 3 10.24 -30.03 6.16
C LEU A 3 10.68 -28.66 5.61
N GLU A 4 9.72 -27.76 5.39
CA GLU A 4 9.96 -26.40 4.90
C GLU A 4 10.81 -25.56 5.85
N ARG A 5 10.59 -25.69 7.16
CA ARG A 5 11.35 -24.95 8.17
C ARG A 5 12.81 -25.40 8.22
N ALA A 6 13.06 -26.71 8.18
CA ALA A 6 14.42 -27.26 8.16
C ALA A 6 15.18 -26.85 6.89
N SER A 7 14.50 -26.82 5.74
CA SER A 7 15.08 -26.32 4.48
C SER A 7 15.49 -24.85 4.58
N TRP A 8 14.62 -24.00 5.14
CA TRP A 8 14.92 -22.58 5.36
C TRP A 8 16.08 -22.37 6.36
N GLU A 9 16.07 -23.05 7.51
CA GLU A 9 17.10 -22.93 8.55
C GLU A 9 18.51 -23.32 8.03
N SER A 10 18.60 -24.28 7.11
CA SER A 10 19.87 -24.71 6.50
C SER A 10 20.55 -23.66 5.62
N GLN A 11 19.86 -22.57 5.29
CA GLN A 11 20.39 -21.47 4.47
C GLN A 11 21.18 -20.43 5.29
N PHE A 12 21.19 -20.53 6.63
CA PHE A 12 21.79 -19.54 7.52
C PHE A 12 22.95 -20.12 8.33
N HIS A 13 24.05 -19.36 8.44
CA HIS A 13 25.11 -19.65 9.41
C HIS A 13 24.64 -19.38 10.85
N THR A 14 23.78 -18.37 11.02
CA THR A 14 23.14 -18.03 12.29
C THR A 14 21.69 -17.67 11.99
N ILE A 15 20.76 -18.44 12.55
CA ILE A 15 19.32 -18.31 12.28
C ILE A 15 18.83 -16.99 12.89
N PRO A 16 18.21 -16.09 12.10
CA PRO A 16 17.67 -14.85 12.64
C PRO A 16 16.43 -15.12 13.50
N GLU A 17 16.25 -14.30 14.55
CA GLU A 17 15.03 -14.36 15.35
C GLU A 17 13.84 -13.90 14.49
N PRO A 18 12.70 -14.61 14.54
CA PRO A 18 11.50 -14.17 13.84
C PRO A 18 11.04 -12.81 14.35
N LEU A 19 10.68 -11.92 13.42
CA LEU A 19 10.06 -10.65 13.78
C LEU A 19 8.78 -10.91 14.58
N THR A 20 8.69 -10.26 15.74
CA THR A 20 7.45 -10.22 16.50
C THR A 20 6.40 -9.38 15.76
N PHE A 21 5.14 -9.56 16.15
CA PHE A 21 4.05 -8.76 15.61
C PHE A 21 4.24 -7.26 15.88
N GLU A 22 4.72 -6.91 17.08
CA GLU A 22 4.98 -5.53 17.46
C GLU A 22 6.15 -4.93 16.68
N GLU A 23 7.25 -5.66 16.48
CA GLU A 23 8.37 -5.19 15.64
C GLU A 23 7.93 -4.97 14.19
N SER A 24 7.15 -5.89 13.63
CA SER A 24 6.61 -5.76 12.27
C SER A 24 5.71 -4.51 12.15
N LYS A 25 4.87 -4.26 13.16
CA LYS A 25 3.98 -3.10 13.19
C LYS A 25 4.76 -1.79 13.35
N LEU A 26 5.76 -1.74 14.23
CA LEU A 26 6.62 -0.58 14.43
C LEU A 26 7.43 -0.27 13.17
N TYR A 27 7.96 -1.30 12.51
CA TYR A 27 8.67 -1.16 11.26
C TYR A 27 7.77 -0.58 10.17
N LEU A 28 6.55 -1.13 9.99
CA LEU A 28 5.60 -0.60 9.02
C LEU A 28 5.17 0.84 9.34
N ALA A 29 4.98 1.17 10.62
CA ALA A 29 4.65 2.53 11.06
C ALA A 29 5.80 3.53 10.86
N SER A 30 7.05 3.06 10.76
CA SER A 30 8.22 3.90 10.50
C SER A 30 8.34 4.32 9.03
N LEU A 31 7.64 3.65 8.11
CA LEU A 31 7.60 4.01 6.71
C LEU A 31 6.72 5.25 6.51
N SER A 32 7.18 6.22 5.73
CA SER A 32 6.43 7.41 5.35
C SER A 32 6.60 7.70 3.85
N ASP A 33 5.75 8.58 3.32
CA ASP A 33 5.89 9.17 1.98
C ASP A 33 5.85 8.19 0.82
N ALA A 34 5.12 7.09 0.99
CA ALA A 34 4.91 6.13 -0.09
C ALA A 34 3.96 6.69 -1.15
N ALA A 35 4.16 6.24 -2.39
CA ALA A 35 3.31 6.55 -3.53
C ALA A 35 2.61 5.30 -4.06
N LEU A 36 1.36 5.45 -4.50
CA LEU A 36 0.54 4.41 -5.10
C LEU A 36 0.05 4.85 -6.48
N SER A 37 0.26 4.03 -7.50
CA SER A 37 -0.32 4.24 -8.82
C SER A 37 -1.31 3.11 -9.14
N LEU A 38 -2.49 3.46 -9.64
CA LEU A 38 -3.52 2.51 -10.07
C LEU A 38 -3.69 2.53 -11.59
N ILE A 39 -4.00 1.37 -12.15
CA ILE A 39 -4.33 1.22 -13.58
C ILE A 39 -5.81 1.51 -13.89
N HIS A 40 -6.62 1.61 -12.84
CA HIS A 40 -8.06 1.85 -12.86
C HIS A 40 -8.43 2.95 -11.86
N SER A 41 -9.63 3.50 -11.99
CA SER A 41 -10.09 4.58 -11.11
C SER A 41 -10.07 4.20 -9.63
N PHE A 42 -9.67 5.17 -8.81
CA PHE A 42 -9.59 5.04 -7.36
C PHE A 42 -10.98 5.19 -6.74
N LEU A 43 -11.29 4.38 -5.72
CA LEU A 43 -12.61 4.37 -5.09
C LEU A 43 -12.51 4.83 -3.64
N PHE A 44 -13.56 5.53 -3.16
CA PHE A 44 -13.60 6.05 -1.79
C PHE A 44 -13.25 5.00 -0.71
N ARG A 45 -13.79 3.78 -0.83
CA ARG A 45 -13.53 2.69 0.13
C ARG A 45 -12.05 2.28 0.24
N GLN A 46 -11.22 2.60 -0.75
CA GLN A 46 -9.80 2.24 -0.75
C GLN A 46 -8.94 3.15 0.14
N TYR A 47 -9.41 4.38 0.46
CA TYR A 47 -8.64 5.33 1.28
C TYR A 47 -8.19 4.76 2.63
N HIS A 48 -9.09 4.09 3.36
CA HIS A 48 -8.77 3.56 4.69
C HIS A 48 -7.59 2.60 4.67
N ARG A 49 -7.51 1.74 3.65
CA ARG A 49 -6.41 0.78 3.50
C ARG A 49 -5.12 1.45 3.03
N VAL A 50 -5.23 2.39 2.11
CA VAL A 50 -4.09 3.14 1.56
C VAL A 50 -3.39 3.94 2.67
N ARG A 51 -4.15 4.59 3.56
CA ARG A 51 -3.60 5.32 4.70
C ARG A 51 -2.89 4.44 5.72
N GLN A 52 -3.41 3.24 5.98
CA GLN A 52 -2.72 2.26 6.84
C GLN A 52 -1.40 1.76 6.25
N SER A 53 -1.11 2.08 4.98
CA SER A 53 0.09 1.66 4.27
C SER A 53 1.07 2.83 4.06
N SER A 54 0.91 3.93 4.83
CA SER A 54 1.80 5.10 4.79
C SER A 54 1.89 5.79 3.42
N VAL A 55 0.86 5.64 2.59
CA VAL A 55 0.79 6.28 1.28
C VAL A 55 0.28 7.71 1.42
N ASN A 56 1.07 8.66 0.91
CA ASN A 56 0.75 10.08 0.89
C ASN A 56 0.41 10.58 -0.53
N TYR A 57 0.81 9.83 -1.56
CA TYR A 57 0.66 10.20 -2.96
C TYR A 57 -0.09 9.12 -3.73
N VAL A 58 -1.19 9.48 -4.41
CA VAL A 58 -1.99 8.56 -5.23
C VAL A 58 -2.08 9.10 -6.65
N ALA A 59 -1.81 8.23 -7.63
CA ALA A 59 -2.02 8.53 -9.04
C ALA A 59 -3.02 7.51 -9.61
N ALA A 60 -4.12 7.96 -10.18
CA ALA A 60 -5.14 7.06 -10.74
C ALA A 60 -5.90 7.67 -11.93
N PRO A 61 -6.44 6.84 -12.83
CA PRO A 61 -7.33 7.30 -13.89
C PRO A 61 -8.61 7.93 -13.33
N SER A 62 -9.01 9.09 -13.85
CA SER A 62 -10.33 9.65 -13.58
C SER A 62 -11.45 8.88 -14.32
N GLY A 63 -12.69 9.26 -14.06
CA GLY A 63 -13.90 8.73 -14.70
C GLY A 63 -14.75 7.84 -13.81
N SER A 64 -14.57 7.87 -12.48
CA SER A 64 -15.50 7.23 -11.55
C SER A 64 -16.66 8.16 -11.23
N MET A 65 -17.85 7.60 -11.01
CA MET A 65 -18.98 8.35 -10.43
C MET A 65 -18.66 8.92 -9.04
N GLN A 66 -17.62 8.41 -8.37
CA GLN A 66 -17.21 8.80 -7.03
C GLN A 66 -16.00 9.75 -7.01
N ASP A 67 -15.52 10.24 -8.16
CA ASP A 67 -14.30 11.05 -8.23
C ASP A 67 -14.35 12.28 -7.31
N GLN A 68 -15.51 12.96 -7.23
CA GLN A 68 -15.66 14.13 -6.36
C GLN A 68 -15.48 13.79 -4.88
N VAL A 69 -16.06 12.67 -4.43
CA VAL A 69 -15.92 12.18 -3.05
C VAL A 69 -14.48 11.78 -2.79
N VAL A 70 -13.83 11.17 -3.79
CA VAL A 70 -12.43 10.76 -3.71
C VAL A 70 -11.51 11.96 -3.58
N ILE A 71 -11.71 13.03 -4.35
CA ILE A 71 -10.93 14.27 -4.25
C ILE A 71 -11.09 14.89 -2.87
N GLN A 72 -12.34 15.06 -2.41
CA GLN A 72 -12.61 15.61 -1.08
C GLN A 72 -11.93 14.81 0.03
N THR A 73 -11.96 13.48 -0.07
CA THR A 73 -11.33 12.61 0.93
C THR A 73 -9.82 12.73 0.90
N ALA A 74 -9.20 12.94 -0.27
CA ALA A 74 -7.76 13.22 -0.36
C ALA A 74 -7.41 14.53 0.36
N ASP A 75 -8.19 15.59 0.11
CA ASP A 75 -7.99 16.92 0.71
C ASP A 75 -8.13 16.88 2.24
N GLU A 76 -9.21 16.26 2.75
CA GLU A 76 -9.45 16.04 4.19
C GLU A 76 -8.31 15.27 4.87
N HIS A 77 -7.59 14.51 4.08
CA HIS A 77 -6.50 13.65 4.52
C HIS A 77 -5.12 14.18 4.14
N SER A 78 -5.02 15.39 3.59
CA SER A 78 -3.75 15.97 3.15
C SER A 78 -2.93 15.01 2.26
N MET A 79 -3.62 14.21 1.45
CA MET A 79 -3.00 13.30 0.48
C MET A 79 -2.99 13.96 -0.89
N ALA A 80 -1.88 13.82 -1.61
CA ALA A 80 -1.79 14.30 -2.98
C ALA A 80 -2.43 13.28 -3.92
N LEU A 81 -3.49 13.68 -4.63
CA LEU A 81 -4.14 12.86 -5.65
C LEU A 81 -3.88 13.45 -7.04
N VAL A 82 -3.35 12.63 -7.95
CA VAL A 82 -3.13 12.98 -9.36
C VAL A 82 -4.07 12.15 -10.23
N HIS A 83 -5.03 12.83 -10.85
CA HIS A 83 -5.88 12.23 -11.87
C HIS A 83 -5.26 12.35 -13.25
N PHE A 84 -5.36 11.28 -14.04
CA PHE A 84 -4.94 11.24 -15.43
C PHE A 84 -5.98 10.54 -16.31
N GLU A 85 -5.92 10.77 -17.63
CA GLU A 85 -6.91 10.24 -18.60
C GLU A 85 -6.44 8.97 -19.32
N LEU A 86 -5.33 8.37 -18.87
CA LEU A 86 -4.77 7.13 -19.41
C LEU A 86 -5.18 5.92 -18.56
N ARG A 87 -5.62 4.82 -19.17
CA ARG A 87 -5.83 3.53 -18.46
C ARG A 87 -4.81 2.51 -18.94
N LEU A 88 -4.12 1.87 -18.00
CA LEU A 88 -2.96 1.00 -18.26
C LEU A 88 -3.32 -0.48 -18.06
N PHE A 89 -4.35 -0.96 -18.76
CA PHE A 89 -4.72 -2.38 -18.69
C PHE A 89 -3.72 -3.25 -19.46
N HIS A 90 -3.38 -4.39 -18.88
CA HIS A 90 -2.57 -5.45 -19.50
C HIS A 90 -3.21 -6.80 -19.12
N HIS A 91 -3.30 -7.74 -20.06
CA HIS A 91 -4.01 -9.02 -19.92
C HIS A 91 -3.05 -10.20 -19.88
#